data_AF-A0A2H1EH38-F1
#
_entry.id   AF-A0A2H1EH38-F1
#
_cell.length_a   1.000
_cell.length_b   1.000
_cell.length_c   1.000
_cell.angle_alpha   90.00
_cell.angle_beta   90.00
_cell.angle_gamma   90.00
#
_symmetry.space_group_name_H-M   'P 1'
#
loop_
_entity.id
_entity.type
_entity.pdbx_description
1 polymer ?
#
loop_
_entity_poly.entity_id
_entity_poly.type
_entity_poly.pdbx_seq_one_letter_code
_entity_poly.pdbx_strand_id
1 'polypeptide(L)' 'MKFYIEFNPCKECKEMIKEIKEGFPTDDNSQKFLRHLTYNHSEIGQAIIDEFPKEEEKEHFPWFQ' A
#
# COMPACT_ATOMS: atom_id res chain seq x y z
N MET A 1 1.21 9.36 -8.86
CA MET A 1 0.58 8.10 -9.28
C MET A 1 -0.69 7.87 -8.48
N LYS A 2 -1.72 7.29 -9.08
CA LYS A 2 -2.89 6.77 -8.38
C LYS A 2 -2.85 5.25 -8.56
N PHE A 3 -2.86 4.50 -7.46
CA PHE A 3 -2.90 3.04 -7.46
C PHE A 3 -4.32 2.60 -7.13
N TYR A 4 -4.82 1.61 -7.87
CA TYR A 4 -6.14 1.03 -7.65
C TYR A 4 -5.93 -0.43 -7.28
N ILE A 5 -6.14 -0.74 -6.00
CA ILE A 5 -5.91 -2.10 -5.50
C ILE A 5 -7.27 -2.75 -5.30
N GLU A 6 -7.53 -3.82 -6.06
CA GLU A 6 -8.68 -4.68 -5.84
C GLU A 6 -8.40 -5.62 -4.67
N PHE A 7 -9.06 -5.38 -3.53
CA PHE A 7 -8.99 -6.27 -2.37
C PHE A 7 -10.35 -6.40 -1.69
N ASN A 8 -10.59 -7.51 -1.01
CA ASN A 8 -11.79 -7.71 -0.21
C ASN A 8 -11.51 -7.25 1.23
N PRO A 9 -12.07 -6.13 1.71
CA PRO A 9 -11.74 -5.61 3.03
C PRO A 9 -12.27 -6.53 4.13
N CYS A 10 -11.40 -6.85 5.08
CA CYS A 10 -11.78 -7.55 6.29
C CYS A 10 -12.67 -6.67 7.19
N LYS A 11 -13.16 -7.24 8.29
CA LYS A 11 -14.05 -6.50 9.21
C LYS A 11 -13.38 -5.24 9.76
N GLU A 12 -12.14 -5.34 10.22
CA GLU A 12 -11.38 -4.21 10.77
C GLU A 12 -11.11 -3.13 9.73
N CYS A 13 -10.74 -3.52 8.50
CA CYS A 13 -10.59 -2.59 7.38
C CYS A 13 -11.88 -1.80 7.13
N LYS A 14 -13.04 -2.46 7.14
CA LYS A 14 -14.34 -1.79 6.94
C LYS A 14 -14.63 -0.76 8.04
N GLU A 15 -14.31 -1.10 9.29
CA GLU A 15 -14.46 -0.21 10.44
C GLU A 15 -13.52 1.00 10.33
N MET A 16 -12.23 0.78 10.05
CA MET A 16 -11.25 1.86 9.84
C MET A 16 -11.61 2.77 8.66
N ILE A 17 -12.06 2.22 7.54
CA ILE A 17 -12.52 3.00 6.37
C ILE A 17 -13.73 3.85 6.75
N LYS A 18 -14.66 3.31 7.55
CA LYS A 18 -15.83 4.04 8.03
C LYS A 18 -15.41 5.18 8.93
N GLU A 19 -14.51 4.96 9.88
CA GLU A 19 -13.95 5.99 10.76
C GLU A 19 -13.25 7.11 9.98
N ILE A 20 -12.47 6.76 8.96
CA ILE A 20 -11.78 7.73 8.09
C ILE A 20 -12.78 8.56 7.26
N LYS A 21 -13.89 7.96 6.83
CA LYS A 21 -14.94 8.64 6.05
C LYS A 21 -15.83 9.54 6.90
N GLU A 22 -16.15 9.11 8.13
CA GLU A 22 -17.04 9.83 9.04
C GLU A 22 -16.31 10.91 9.85
N GLY A 23 -15.00 10.74 10.07
CA GLY A 23 -14.13 11.73 10.72
C GLY A 23 -13.39 12.64 9.74
N PHE A 24 -12.62 13.59 10.28
CA PHE A 24 -11.57 14.24 9.49
C PHE A 24 -10.42 13.25 9.30
N PRO A 25 -9.95 13.01 8.07
CA PRO A 25 -8.80 12.15 7.84
C PRO A 25 -7.58 12.79 8.50
N THR A 26 -7.14 12.19 9.61
CA THR A 26 -5.88 12.52 10.26
C THR A 26 -4.77 11.63 9.72
N ASP A 27 -3.54 12.13 9.77
CA ASP A 27 -2.36 11.34 9.43
C ASP A 27 -2.29 10.06 10.29
N ASP A 28 -2.68 10.15 11.55
CA ASP A 28 -2.73 9.00 12.47
C ASP A 28 -3.68 7.90 12.02
N ASN A 29 -4.90 8.25 11.58
CA ASN A 29 -5.88 7.25 11.13
C ASN A 29 -5.44 6.60 9.82
N SER A 30 -4.85 7.40 8.93
CA SER A 30 -4.30 6.92 7.66
C SER A 30 -3.11 5.97 7.90
N GLN A 31 -2.20 6.32 8.82
CA GLN A 31 -1.07 5.46 9.19
C GLN A 31 -1.51 4.15 9.83
N LYS A 32 -2.51 4.19 10.72
CA LYS A 32 -3.06 2.97 11.34
C LYS A 32 -3.64 2.04 10.28
N PHE A 33 -4.42 2.59 9.36
CA PHE A 33 -4.99 1.80 8.26
C PHE A 33 -3.89 1.19 7.38
N LEU A 34 -2.89 1.97 6.97
CA LEU A 34 -1.77 1.47 6.19
C LEU A 34 -0.99 0.35 6.91
N ARG A 35 -0.74 0.48 8.22
CA ARG A 35 -0.10 -0.60 9.02
C ARG A 35 -0.95 -1.87 9.06
N HIS A 36 -2.26 -1.72 9.19
CA HIS A 36 -3.15 -2.88 9.19
C HIS A 36 -3.10 -3.60 7.84
N LEU A 37 -3.11 -2.86 6.73
CA LEU A 37 -2.96 -3.44 5.39
C LEU A 37 -1.61 -4.15 5.23
N THR A 38 -0.49 -3.50 5.58
CA THR A 38 0.84 -4.08 5.36
C THR A 38 1.12 -5.31 6.22
N TYR A 39 0.55 -5.40 7.42
CA TYR A 39 0.79 -6.54 8.33
C TYR A 39 -0.20 -7.69 8.17
N ASN A 40 -1.45 -7.41 7.79
CA ASN A 40 -2.51 -8.42 7.76
C ASN A 40 -2.98 -8.79 6.34
N HIS A 41 -2.64 -7.97 5.34
CA HIS A 41 -3.05 -8.17 3.96
C HIS A 41 -1.82 -8.25 3.04
N SER A 42 -1.12 -9.39 3.09
CA SER A 42 0.08 -9.63 2.27
C SER A 42 -0.23 -9.58 0.76
N GLU A 43 -1.46 -9.89 0.37
CA GLU A 43 -1.96 -9.77 -1.00
C GLU A 43 -1.89 -8.33 -1.53
N ILE A 44 -2.11 -7.34 -0.67
CA ILE A 44 -2.02 -5.92 -1.03
C ILE A 44 -0.57 -5.52 -1.25
N GLY A 45 0.33 -5.98 -0.38
CA GLY A 45 1.77 -5.75 -0.54
C GLY A 45 2.30 -6.33 -1.85
N GLN A 46 1.91 -7.56 -2.19
CA GLN A 46 2.29 -8.18 -3.46
C GLN A 46 1.74 -7.43 -4.68
N ALA A 47 0.45 -7.06 -4.65
CA ALA A 47 -0.17 -6.29 -5.72
C ALA A 47 0.54 -4.94 -5.95
N ILE A 48 0.92 -4.25 -4.87
CA ILE A 48 1.70 -3.00 -4.96
C ILE A 48 3.07 -3.25 -5.61
N ILE A 49 3.76 -4.33 -5.22
CA ILE A 49 5.07 -4.68 -5.78
C ILE A 49 4.97 -5.03 -7.28
N ASP A 50 3.92 -5.75 -7.67
CA ASP A 50 3.69 -6.14 -9.07
C ASP A 50 3.29 -4.96 -9.95
N GLU A 51 2.50 -4.02 -9.43
CA GLU A 51 2.14 -2.79 -10.14
C GLU A 51 3.20 -1.70 -10.07
N PHE A 52 4.13 -1.77 -9.11
CA PHE A 52 5.24 -0.83 -9.06
C PHE A 52 6.11 -1.05 -10.30
N PRO A 53 6.49 0.03 -11.02
CA PRO A 53 7.45 -0.11 -12.10
C PRO A 53 8.72 -0.74 -11.51
N LYS A 54 8.98 -1.98 -11.91
CA LYS A 54 10.26 -2.64 -11.65
C LYS A 54 11.29 -1.73 -12.29
N GLU A 55 12.13 -1.08 -11.49
CA GLU A 55 13.25 -0.30 -12.01
C GLU A 55 13.95 -1.17 -13.06
N GLU A 56 14.01 -0.69 -14.30
CA GLU A 56 14.69 -1.41 -15.38
C GLU A 56 16.10 -1.76 -14.91
N GLU A 57 16.52 -2.99 -15.22
CA GLU A 57 17.77 -3.59 -14.76
C GLU A 57 18.92 -2.57 -14.70
N LYS A 58 19.44 -2.39 -13.48
CA LYS A 58 20.77 -1.87 -13.12
C LYS A 58 21.42 -1.04 -14.23
N GLU A 59 21.44 0.28 -14.03
CA GLU A 59 22.41 1.14 -14.72
C GLU A 59 23.77 0.41 -14.77
N HIS A 60 24.16 -0.03 -15.96
CA HIS A 60 25.46 -0.65 -16.20
C HIS A 60 26.49 0.45 -16.09
N PHE A 61 26.91 0.73 -14.86
CA PHE A 61 27.94 1.70 -14.58
C PHE A 61 29.28 1.17 -15.12
N PRO A 62 29.90 1.82 -16.13
CA PRO A 62 31.10 1.32 -16.79
C PRO A 62 32.36 1.26 -15.90
N TRP A 63 32.24 1.63 -14.62
CA TRP A 63 33.32 1.63 -13.62
C TRP A 63 33.23 0.50 -12.57
N PHE A 64 32.19 -0.35 -12.61
CA PHE A 64 32.16 -1.61 -11.84
C PHE A 64 32.64 -2.75 -12.74
N GLN A 65 33.96 -2.98 -12.76
CA GLN A 65 34.62 -4.17 -13.30
C GLN A 65 35.29 -4.96 -12.18
#